data_AF-A0A419A9F5-F1
#
_entry.id   AF-A0A419A9F5-F1
#
_cell.length_a   1.000
_cell.length_b   1.000
_cell.length_c   1.000
_cell.angle_alpha   90.00
_cell.angle_beta   90.00
_cell.angle_gamma   90.00
#
_symmetry.space_group_name_H-M   'P 1'
#
loop_
_entity.id
_entity.type
_entity.pdbx_description
1 polymer ?
#
loop_
_entity_poly.entity_id
_entity_poly.type
_entity_poly.pdbx_seq_one_letter_code
_entity_poly.pdbx_strand_id
1 'polypeptide(L)'
;MRAEHAYTGDAEVDDLLFSWGRVIANARGWERGFALSIQRARRRPDWRPSHKQLAVMERLVAATRQDRGVIGHDDDLPDDVTLIEED
;
A
#
# COMPACT_ATOMS: atom_id res chain seq x y z
N MET A 1 9.40 27.08 7.46
CA MET A 1 8.36 27.01 6.40
C MET A 1 8.31 25.60 5.85
N ARG A 2 7.24 24.84 6.10
CA ARG A 2 6.90 23.67 5.29
C ARG A 2 5.43 23.79 4.92
N ALA A 3 5.19 23.66 3.62
CA ALA A 3 3.95 24.01 2.95
C ALA A 3 2.75 23.33 3.61
N GLU A 4 1.82 24.17 4.03
CA GLU A 4 0.46 23.89 4.41
C GLU A 4 -0.23 23.33 3.17
N HIS A 5 -0.11 22.01 2.95
CA HIS A 5 -0.92 21.35 1.93
C HIS A 5 -2.35 21.34 2.46
N ALA A 6 -3.11 22.36 2.07
CA ALA A 6 -4.56 22.41 2.19
C ALA A 6 -5.16 21.32 1.28
N TYR A 7 -4.95 20.07 1.66
CA TYR A 7 -5.70 18.94 1.19
C TYR A 7 -6.80 18.67 2.22
N THR A 8 -8.05 18.91 1.84
CA THR A 8 -9.24 18.67 2.68
C THR A 8 -9.59 17.18 2.80
N GLY A 9 -8.89 16.32 2.05
CA GLY A 9 -8.99 14.88 2.18
C GLY A 9 -8.07 14.33 3.27
N ASP A 10 -8.41 13.15 3.75
CA ASP A 10 -7.66 12.49 4.82
C ASP A 10 -6.39 11.87 4.22
N ALA A 11 -5.22 12.40 4.60
CA ALA A 11 -3.93 12.00 4.03
C ALA A 11 -3.64 10.50 4.21
N GLU A 12 -4.18 9.90 5.27
CA GLU A 12 -4.06 8.46 5.53
C GLU A 12 -4.90 7.65 4.55
N VAL A 13 -6.14 8.07 4.29
CA VAL A 13 -7.03 7.43 3.31
C VAL A 13 -6.42 7.50 1.91
N ASP A 14 -5.84 8.64 1.56
CA ASP A 14 -5.19 8.84 0.27
C ASP A 14 -4.02 7.88 0.03
N ASP A 15 -3.15 7.68 1.03
CA ASP A 15 -2.04 6.73 0.92
C ASP A 15 -2.53 5.28 0.71
N LEU A 16 -3.60 4.91 1.43
CA LEU A 16 -4.25 3.61 1.23
C LEU A 16 -4.85 3.50 -0.18
N LEU A 17 -5.50 4.57 -0.67
CA LEU A 17 -6.12 4.62 -1.99
C LEU A 17 -5.11 4.59 -3.13
N PHE A 18 -3.90 5.14 -2.92
CA PHE A 18 -2.77 5.05 -3.85
C PHE A 18 -2.37 3.60 -4.11
N SER A 19 -2.33 2.78 -3.04
CA SER A 19 -2.00 1.34 -3.13
C SER A 19 -3.19 0.46 -3.56
N TRP A 20 -4.39 1.03 -3.69
CA TRP A 20 -5.63 0.27 -3.81
C TRP A 20 -5.76 -0.56 -5.08
N GLY A 21 -5.16 -0.13 -6.18
CA GLY A 21 -5.13 -0.90 -7.42
C GLY A 21 -4.48 -2.28 -7.21
N ARG A 22 -3.40 -2.32 -6.42
CA ARG A 22 -2.71 -3.57 -6.06
C ARG A 22 -3.55 -4.44 -5.11
N VAL A 23 -4.24 -3.82 -4.16
CA VAL A 23 -5.20 -4.52 -3.30
C VAL A 23 -6.25 -5.23 -4.15
N ILE A 24 -6.85 -4.54 -5.12
CA ILE A 24 -7.85 -5.17 -6.01
C ILE A 24 -7.23 -6.32 -6.82
N ALA A 25 -6.01 -6.16 -7.33
CA ALA A 25 -5.34 -7.17 -8.14
C ALA A 25 -5.06 -8.47 -7.35
N ASN A 26 -4.61 -8.34 -6.09
CA ASN A 26 -4.19 -9.47 -5.27
C ASN A 26 -5.32 -10.06 -4.40
N ALA A 27 -6.33 -9.27 -4.04
CA ALA A 27 -7.43 -9.71 -3.17
C ALA A 27 -8.28 -10.81 -3.83
N ARG A 28 -8.77 -11.75 -2.99
CA ARG A 28 -9.64 -12.85 -3.42
C ARG A 28 -10.89 -12.94 -2.55
N GLY A 29 -11.93 -13.61 -3.06
CA GLY A 29 -13.18 -13.83 -2.33
C GLY A 29 -13.81 -12.54 -1.79
N TRP A 30 -14.06 -12.48 -0.49
CA TRP A 30 -14.73 -11.35 0.17
C TRP A 30 -13.90 -10.06 0.11
N GLU A 31 -12.57 -10.17 0.17
CA GLU A 31 -11.65 -9.02 0.20
C GLU A 31 -11.72 -8.25 -1.11
N ARG A 32 -11.82 -8.97 -2.23
CA ARG A 32 -12.00 -8.37 -3.56
C ARG A 32 -13.35 -7.65 -3.65
N GLY A 33 -14.40 -8.26 -3.13
CA GLY A 33 -15.72 -7.63 -3.06
C GLY A 33 -15.70 -6.32 -2.26
N PHE A 34 -15.04 -6.36 -1.10
CA PHE A 34 -14.82 -5.16 -0.28
C PHE A 34 -13.98 -4.11 -1.02
N ALA A 35 -12.86 -4.50 -1.63
CA ALA A 35 -11.97 -3.58 -2.35
C ALA A 35 -12.69 -2.86 -3.50
N LEU A 36 -13.50 -3.60 -4.26
CA LEU A 36 -14.33 -3.03 -5.33
C LEU A 36 -15.44 -2.13 -4.78
N SER A 37 -15.99 -2.42 -3.60
CA SER A 37 -16.99 -1.56 -2.96
C SER A 37 -16.41 -0.18 -2.62
N ILE A 38 -15.20 -0.15 -2.06
CA ILE A 38 -14.46 1.09 -1.75
C ILE A 38 -14.11 1.83 -3.04
N GLN A 39 -13.65 1.12 -4.07
CA GLN A 39 -13.33 1.70 -5.38
C GLN A 39 -14.52 2.41 -6.02
N ARG A 40 -15.74 1.90 -5.81
CA ARG A 40 -16.97 2.55 -6.27
C ARG A 40 -17.38 3.71 -5.37
N ALA A 41 -17.33 3.50 -4.06
CA ALA A 41 -17.77 4.48 -3.07
C ALA A 41 -16.93 5.77 -3.10
N ARG A 42 -15.60 5.65 -3.27
CA ARG A 42 -14.65 6.79 -3.33
C ARG A 42 -14.89 7.76 -4.48
N ARG A 43 -15.72 7.41 -5.46
CA ARG A 43 -16.10 8.31 -6.56
C ARG A 43 -17.11 9.37 -6.13
N ARG A 44 -17.76 9.21 -4.96
CA ARG A 44 -18.70 10.21 -4.45
C ARG A 44 -17.91 11.35 -3.78
N PRO A 45 -18.25 12.61 -4.05
CA PRO A 45 -17.47 13.77 -3.59
C PRO A 45 -17.35 13.88 -2.07
N ASP A 46 -18.38 13.47 -1.32
CA ASP A 46 -18.39 13.50 0.15
C ASP A 46 -18.12 12.14 0.79
N TRP A 47 -17.56 11.19 0.04
CA TRP A 47 -17.28 9.89 0.59
C TRP A 47 -16.12 9.96 1.59
N ARG A 48 -16.39 9.45 2.79
CA ARG A 48 -15.37 9.14 3.78
C ARG A 48 -15.56 7.69 4.24
N PRO A 49 -14.49 6.89 4.33
CA PRO A 49 -14.61 5.56 4.90
C PRO A 49 -15.01 5.68 6.38
N SER A 50 -15.89 4.78 6.82
CA SER A 50 -16.11 4.59 8.25
C SER A 50 -14.84 4.06 8.92
N HIS A 51 -14.71 4.23 10.24
CA HIS A 51 -13.57 3.71 11.01
C HIS A 51 -13.33 2.20 10.80
N LYS A 52 -14.42 1.41 10.68
CA LYS A 52 -14.32 -0.03 10.35
C LYS A 52 -13.79 -0.27 8.93
N GLN A 53 -14.22 0.54 7.96
CA GLN A 53 -13.71 0.44 6.59
C GLN A 53 -12.23 0.79 6.55
N LEU A 54 -11.81 1.84 7.26
CA LEU A 54 -10.42 2.26 7.34
C LEU A 54 -9.52 1.13 7.87
N ALA A 55 -9.89 0.51 8.99
CA ALA A 55 -9.14 -0.61 9.56
C ALA A 55 -9.01 -1.81 8.59
N VAL A 56 -10.05 -2.08 7.77
CA VAL A 56 -9.98 -3.12 6.73
C VAL A 56 -9.10 -2.67 5.56
N MET A 57 -9.18 -1.40 5.16
CA MET A 57 -8.32 -0.84 4.11
C MET A 57 -6.83 -0.97 4.48
N GLU A 58 -6.46 -0.59 5.69
CA GLU A 58 -5.10 -0.74 6.24
C GLU A 58 -4.63 -2.19 6.19
N ARG A 59 -5.46 -3.12 6.69
CA ARG A 59 -5.14 -4.56 6.71
C ARG A 59 -4.90 -5.11 5.30
N LEU A 60 -5.75 -4.73 4.33
CA LEU A 60 -5.60 -5.21 2.95
C LEU A 60 -4.36 -4.63 2.27
N VAL A 61 -4.04 -3.36 2.50
CA VAL A 61 -2.80 -2.77 2.00
C VAL A 61 -1.58 -3.46 2.62
N ALA A 62 -1.58 -3.69 3.94
CA ALA A 62 -0.52 -4.41 4.63
C ALA A 62 -0.31 -5.83 4.07
N ALA A 63 -1.39 -6.56 3.80
CA ALA A 63 -1.33 -7.89 3.19
C ALA A 63 -0.65 -7.87 1.81
N THR A 64 -0.91 -6.86 0.97
CA THR A 64 -0.23 -6.74 -0.33
C THR A 64 1.25 -6.41 -0.24
N ARG A 65 1.72 -5.83 0.87
CA ARG A 65 3.15 -5.60 1.12
C ARG A 65 3.84 -6.90 1.53
N GLN A 66 3.14 -7.76 2.27
CA GLN A 66 3.63 -9.06 2.72
C GLN A 66 3.62 -10.12 1.62
N ASP A 67 2.73 -10.03 0.63
CA ASP A 67 2.72 -10.90 -0.57
C ASP A 67 4.03 -10.79 -1.39
N ARG A 68 4.82 -9.72 -1.18
CA ARG A 68 6.19 -9.59 -1.71
C ARG A 68 7.21 -10.49 -0.98
N GLY A 69 6.80 -11.29 -0.01
CA GLY A 69 7.63 -12.08 0.90
C GLY A 69 8.19 -13.40 0.36
N VAL A 70 8.22 -13.60 -0.96
CA VAL A 70 9.09 -14.62 -1.58
C VAL A 70 9.93 -13.97 -2.67
N ILE A 71 10.74 -13.00 -2.26
CA ILE A 71 12.09 -12.88 -2.83
C ILE A 71 12.99 -13.57 -1.82
N GLY A 72 13.24 -14.86 -2.04
CA GLY A 72 14.40 -15.51 -1.45
C GLY A 72 15.65 -15.08 -2.22
N HIS A 73 16.77 -14.95 -1.49
CA HIS A 73 18.15 -14.70 -1.97
C HIS A 73 18.40 -13.23 -2.39
N ASP A 74 19.33 -12.46 -1.81
CA ASP A 74 20.70 -12.76 -1.37
C ASP A 74 21.02 -12.10 0.00
N ASP A 75 20.92 -12.85 1.10
CA ASP A 75 21.70 -12.58 2.33
C ASP A 75 22.84 -13.61 2.46
N ASP A 76 23.24 -14.18 1.32
CA ASP A 76 24.46 -14.97 1.12
C ASP A 76 25.34 -14.22 0.12
N LEU A 77 25.61 -12.94 0.42
CA LEU A 77 26.73 -12.26 -0.21
C LEU A 77 27.98 -12.87 0.42
N PRO A 78 28.83 -13.61 -0.33
CA PRO A 78 30.14 -13.98 0.20
C PRO A 78 30.89 -12.71 0.57
N ASP A 79 31.65 -12.74 1.66
CA ASP A 79 32.55 -11.67 2.15
C ASP A 79 33.62 -11.21 1.13
N ASP A 80 33.57 -11.66 -0.12
CA ASP A 80 34.59 -11.51 -1.16
C ASP A 80 34.27 -10.44 -2.22
N VAL A 81 33.46 -9.43 -1.88
CA VAL A 81 33.41 -8.19 -2.67
C VAL A 81 34.70 -7.39 -2.41
N THR A 82 35.75 -7.81 -3.09
CA THR A 82 37.08 -7.22 -3.09
C THR A 82 37.03 -5.70 -3.32
N LEU A 83 37.70 -4.98 -2.43
CA LEU A 83 38.10 -3.58 -2.57
C LEU A 83 38.69 -3.36 -3.97
N ILE A 84 38.05 -2.50 -4.76
CA ILE A 84 38.67 -1.96 -5.97
C ILE A 84 39.69 -0.93 -5.46
N GLU A 85 40.97 -1.30 -5.42
CA GLU A 85 42.05 -0.32 -5.31
C GLU A 85 42.07 0.51 -6.60
N GLU A 86 41.84 1.81 -6.46
CA GLU A 86 42.04 2.78 -7.54
C GLU A 86 43.54 3.13 -7.63
N ASP A 87 44.09 3.01 -8.84
CA ASP A 87 45.47 3.32 -9.25
C ASP A 87 45.81 4.83 -9.17
#